data_AF-A0A427L0X4-F1
#
_entry.id   AF-A0A427L0X4-F1
#
_cell.length_a   1.000
_cell.length_b   1.000
_cell.length_c   1.000
_cell.angle_alpha   90.00
_cell.angle_beta   90.00
_cell.angle_gamma   90.00
#
_symmetry.space_group_name_H-M   'P 1'
#
loop_
_entity.id
_entity.type
_entity.pdbx_description
1 polymer ?
#
loop_
_entity_poly.entity_id
_entity_poly.type
_entity_poly.pdbx_seq_one_letter_code
_entity_poly.pdbx_strand_id
1 'polypeptide(L)'
;MTRRTVCAALGAFTLAAMLAACSQAEDDARAEAPATTAQAETSAPAVAVASARDGEAPPLSAYVGKHPTEPVQGVTFFQHPDVRAAIDASGVDRDIQKAVFFDGNVVGVVTETRGRLLLHGYDPVGAGSTNWAILMIPDGSKAAVCYSTGIVKYEQGADWYFEGDQAFTLYAPCPAEEGDMETLSNWPIGPIPG
;
A
#
# COMPACT_ATOMS: atom_id res chain seq x y z
N MET A 1 54.57 -17.11 21.83
CA MET A 1 54.12 -18.36 22.48
C MET A 1 52.72 -18.67 21.94
N THR A 2 52.59 -19.45 20.87
CA THR A 2 52.38 -20.92 20.80
C THR A 2 50.90 -21.33 20.75
N ARG A 3 50.42 -21.58 19.51
CA ARG A 3 49.46 -22.60 18.97
C ARG A 3 48.40 -23.23 19.91
N ARG A 4 47.17 -23.55 19.47
CA ARG A 4 46.85 -24.58 18.45
C ARG A 4 45.38 -24.55 17.95
N THR A 5 45.28 -24.90 16.67
CA THR A 5 44.16 -25.35 15.83
C THR A 5 43.52 -26.67 16.28
N VAL A 6 42.22 -26.89 16.00
CA VAL A 6 41.62 -28.21 15.68
C VAL A 6 40.57 -28.05 14.58
N CYS A 7 40.68 -28.90 13.55
CA CYS A 7 39.83 -29.08 12.37
C CYS A 7 38.96 -30.35 12.51
N ALA A 8 38.06 -30.52 11.52
CA ALA A 8 37.29 -31.70 11.08
C ALA A 8 35.85 -31.79 11.65
N ALA A 9 34.79 -31.50 10.88
CA ALA A 9 34.29 -32.03 9.59
C ALA A 9 33.72 -33.45 9.69
N LEU A 10 32.43 -33.62 9.32
CA LEU A 10 31.85 -34.74 8.55
C LEU A 10 30.31 -34.69 8.61
N GLY A 11 29.65 -34.75 7.45
CA GLY A 11 28.20 -34.91 7.36
C GLY A 11 27.61 -34.60 6.00
N ALA A 12 28.04 -35.31 4.96
CA ALA A 12 27.38 -35.31 3.65
C ALA A 12 26.11 -36.15 3.71
N PHE A 13 24.96 -35.61 3.27
CA PHE A 13 23.76 -36.39 3.02
C PHE A 13 23.31 -36.15 1.56
N THR A 14 23.81 -37.01 0.68
CA THR A 14 23.25 -37.28 -0.66
C THR A 14 22.14 -38.32 -0.52
N LEU A 15 20.91 -38.01 -0.94
CA LEU A 15 19.90 -39.03 -1.25
C LEU A 15 19.25 -38.75 -2.61
N ALA A 16 18.91 -39.85 -3.27
CA ALA A 16 18.75 -40.01 -4.69
C ALA A 16 17.47 -39.44 -5.31
N ALA A 17 17.58 -39.29 -6.64
CA ALA A 17 16.55 -39.12 -7.65
C ALA A 17 15.25 -39.92 -7.46
N MET A 18 14.13 -39.29 -7.82
CA MET A 18 12.94 -39.94 -8.37
C MET A 18 12.57 -39.21 -9.66
N LEU A 19 12.62 -39.93 -10.79
CA LEU A 19 11.97 -39.54 -12.04
C LEU A 19 10.46 -39.73 -11.89
N ALA A 20 9.69 -38.72 -12.27
CA ALA A 20 8.33 -38.91 -12.79
C ALA A 20 8.06 -37.81 -13.82
N ALA A 21 8.47 -38.09 -15.05
CA ALA A 21 7.93 -37.45 -16.23
C ALA A 21 6.50 -37.96 -16.44
N CYS A 22 5.51 -37.06 -16.46
CA CYS A 22 4.24 -37.33 -17.11
C CYS A 22 4.18 -36.46 -18.36
N SER A 23 4.35 -37.14 -19.49
CA SER A 23 4.18 -36.66 -20.85
C SER A 23 2.72 -36.32 -21.14
N GLN A 24 2.57 -35.47 -22.16
CA GLN A 24 1.35 -35.05 -22.85
C GLN A 24 0.30 -36.14 -23.12
N ALA A 25 -0.96 -35.69 -23.18
CA ALA A 25 -1.95 -36.25 -24.10
C ALA A 25 -2.82 -35.09 -24.62
N GLU A 26 -2.50 -34.64 -25.83
CA GLU A 26 -3.44 -33.96 -26.73
C GLU A 26 -4.12 -35.08 -27.52
N ASP A 27 -5.45 -35.14 -27.55
CA ASP A 27 -6.17 -35.85 -28.60
C ASP A 27 -7.45 -35.09 -28.96
N ASP A 28 -7.58 -34.88 -30.25
CA ASP A 28 -8.56 -34.11 -30.99
C ASP A 28 -9.83 -34.93 -31.20
N ALA A 29 -11.00 -34.35 -31.02
CA ALA A 29 -12.22 -34.88 -31.63
C ALA A 29 -13.24 -33.76 -31.93
N ARG A 30 -13.11 -33.23 -33.15
CA ARG A 30 -14.14 -32.63 -34.00
C ARG A 30 -15.27 -33.67 -34.25
N ALA A 31 -16.57 -33.41 -34.42
CA ALA A 31 -17.43 -32.25 -34.65
C ALA A 31 -18.86 -32.61 -34.18
N GLU A 32 -19.70 -31.61 -33.88
CA GLU A 32 -20.96 -31.41 -34.62
C GLU A 32 -21.58 -30.06 -34.23
N ALA A 33 -22.00 -29.30 -35.25
CA ALA A 33 -22.73 -28.05 -35.08
C ALA A 33 -24.21 -28.34 -34.78
N PRO A 34 -24.86 -27.44 -34.04
CA PRO A 34 -26.21 -27.05 -34.44
C PRO A 34 -26.34 -25.53 -34.60
N ALA A 35 -26.96 -25.19 -35.73
CA ALA A 35 -27.96 -24.16 -35.95
C ALA A 35 -27.87 -22.85 -35.13
N THR A 36 -27.59 -21.78 -35.87
CA THR A 36 -28.04 -20.40 -35.67
C THR A 36 -29.35 -20.28 -34.88
N THR A 37 -29.24 -19.69 -33.69
CA THR A 37 -30.30 -18.86 -33.11
C THR A 37 -29.75 -17.46 -32.95
N ALA A 38 -30.35 -16.50 -33.67
CA ALA A 38 -30.06 -15.09 -33.54
C ALA A 38 -30.29 -14.64 -32.10
N GLN A 39 -29.22 -14.35 -31.36
CA GLN A 39 -29.32 -13.59 -30.12
C GLN A 39 -29.43 -12.12 -30.50
N ALA A 40 -30.61 -11.56 -30.25
CA ALA A 40 -30.80 -10.12 -30.25
C ALA A 40 -29.87 -9.50 -29.21
N GLU A 41 -28.85 -8.79 -29.69
CA GLU A 41 -28.00 -7.94 -28.87
C GLU A 41 -28.89 -6.86 -28.25
N THR A 42 -29.33 -7.10 -27.02
CA THR A 42 -29.84 -6.02 -26.17
C THR A 42 -28.64 -5.13 -25.88
N SER A 43 -28.57 -4.03 -26.63
CA SER A 43 -27.58 -2.98 -26.43
C SER A 43 -27.83 -2.38 -25.05
N ALA A 44 -27.10 -2.87 -24.05
CA ALA A 44 -26.95 -2.14 -22.80
C ALA A 44 -26.38 -0.74 -23.17
N PRO A 45 -26.87 0.35 -22.57
CA PRO A 45 -26.31 1.65 -22.85
C PRO A 45 -24.84 1.58 -22.43
N ALA A 46 -23.94 1.75 -23.39
CA ALA A 46 -22.54 2.01 -23.09
C ALA A 46 -22.54 3.21 -22.15
N VAL A 47 -22.21 2.97 -20.89
CA VAL A 47 -21.86 4.06 -19.97
C VAL A 47 -20.71 4.76 -20.66
N ALA A 48 -20.97 5.96 -21.15
CA ALA A 48 -19.96 6.80 -21.74
C ALA A 48 -18.89 6.98 -20.65
N VAL A 49 -17.78 6.27 -20.80
CA VAL A 49 -16.57 6.55 -20.05
C VAL A 49 -16.22 7.94 -20.49
N ALA A 50 -16.57 8.93 -19.66
CA ALA A 50 -16.25 10.31 -19.92
C ALA A 50 -14.75 10.35 -20.20
N SER A 51 -14.39 10.73 -21.42
CA SER A 51 -12.99 11.00 -21.75
C SER A 51 -12.50 11.98 -20.71
N ALA A 52 -11.50 11.55 -19.93
CA ALA A 52 -10.85 12.41 -18.97
C ALA A 52 -10.50 13.71 -19.67
N ARG A 53 -10.96 14.83 -19.12
CA ARG A 53 -10.55 16.13 -19.61
C ARG A 53 -9.04 16.19 -19.39
N ASP A 54 -8.27 16.33 -20.45
CA ASP A 54 -6.85 16.65 -20.36
C ASP A 54 -6.72 17.88 -19.46
N GLY A 55 -6.22 17.69 -18.23
CA GLY A 55 -5.97 18.75 -17.25
C GLY A 55 -6.54 18.55 -15.84
N GLU A 56 -7.48 17.61 -15.62
CA GLU A 56 -7.97 17.30 -14.27
C GLU A 56 -7.23 16.08 -13.70
N ALA A 57 -6.85 16.13 -12.42
CA ALA A 57 -6.22 14.98 -11.77
C ALA A 57 -7.22 13.80 -11.69
N PRO A 58 -6.77 12.54 -11.84
CA PRO A 58 -7.68 11.40 -11.76
C PRO A 58 -8.27 11.27 -10.35
N PRO A 59 -9.50 10.74 -10.19
CA PRO A 59 -10.06 10.53 -8.85
C PRO A 59 -9.14 9.62 -8.01
N LEU A 60 -9.03 9.90 -6.71
CA LEU A 60 -8.08 9.18 -5.84
C LEU A 60 -8.32 7.66 -5.78
N SER A 61 -9.57 7.23 -5.97
CA SER A 61 -9.91 5.80 -6.06
C SER A 61 -9.19 5.08 -7.21
N ALA A 62 -8.75 5.79 -8.25
CA ALA A 62 -8.00 5.21 -9.36
C ALA A 62 -6.59 4.74 -8.97
N TYR A 63 -6.08 5.16 -7.81
CA TYR A 63 -4.78 4.73 -7.27
C TYR A 63 -4.88 3.46 -6.41
N VAL A 64 -6.08 3.00 -6.04
CA VAL A 64 -6.23 1.79 -5.22
C VAL A 64 -5.57 0.58 -5.92
N GLY A 65 -4.72 -0.12 -5.18
CA GLY A 65 -3.92 -1.25 -5.67
C GLY A 65 -2.65 -0.87 -6.42
N LYS A 66 -2.38 0.42 -6.64
CA LYS A 66 -1.19 0.91 -7.35
C LYS A 66 -0.10 1.35 -6.39
N HIS A 67 1.15 1.22 -6.83
CA HIS A 67 2.26 1.84 -6.14
C HIS A 67 2.15 3.37 -6.26
N PRO A 68 2.46 4.17 -5.23
CA PRO A 68 2.24 5.62 -5.27
C PRO A 68 3.13 6.39 -6.26
N THR A 69 4.14 5.73 -6.84
CA THR A 69 4.96 6.27 -7.95
C THR A 69 4.48 5.81 -9.33
N GLU A 70 3.51 4.90 -9.40
CA GLU A 70 2.89 4.51 -10.67
C GLU A 70 1.95 5.65 -11.13
N PRO A 71 2.12 6.17 -12.36
CA PRO A 71 1.27 7.23 -12.87
C PRO A 71 -0.11 6.71 -13.28
N VAL A 72 -1.15 7.42 -12.88
CA VAL A 72 -2.51 7.29 -13.40
C VAL A 72 -2.82 8.56 -14.18
N GLN A 73 -3.14 8.44 -15.47
CA GLN A 73 -3.34 9.59 -16.36
C GLN A 73 -2.18 10.61 -16.31
N GLY A 74 -0.94 10.10 -16.16
CA GLY A 74 0.28 10.92 -16.11
C GLY A 74 0.61 11.54 -14.75
N VAL A 75 -0.21 11.32 -13.72
CA VAL A 75 0.00 11.86 -12.36
C VAL A 75 0.20 10.71 -11.38
N THR A 76 1.29 10.71 -10.61
CA THR A 76 1.47 9.73 -9.53
C THR A 76 0.69 10.13 -8.27
N PHE A 77 0.45 9.21 -7.34
CA PHE A 77 -0.28 9.51 -6.11
C PHE A 77 0.38 10.66 -5.33
N PHE A 78 1.72 10.65 -5.19
CA PHE A 78 2.46 11.72 -4.52
C PHE A 78 2.50 13.06 -5.29
N GLN A 79 2.21 13.03 -6.60
CA GLN A 79 2.08 14.23 -7.42
C GLN A 79 0.66 14.79 -7.44
N HIS A 80 -0.34 14.00 -7.01
CA HIS A 80 -1.73 14.41 -7.02
C HIS A 80 -1.94 15.68 -6.16
N PRO A 81 -2.56 16.74 -6.70
CA PRO A 81 -2.68 18.02 -6.01
C PRO A 81 -3.40 17.90 -4.65
N ASP A 82 -4.51 17.16 -4.61
CA ASP A 82 -5.25 16.96 -3.35
C ASP A 82 -4.46 16.17 -2.31
N VAL A 83 -3.63 15.21 -2.74
CA VAL A 83 -2.76 14.46 -1.81
C VAL A 83 -1.76 15.39 -1.15
N ARG A 84 -1.11 16.24 -1.96
CA ARG A 84 -0.12 17.20 -1.45
C ARG A 84 -0.77 18.25 -0.55
N ALA A 85 -1.92 18.78 -0.94
CA ALA A 85 -2.67 19.76 -0.17
C ALA A 85 -3.15 19.18 1.17
N ALA A 86 -3.68 17.96 1.17
CA ALA A 86 -4.16 17.31 2.38
C ALA A 86 -3.02 16.95 3.35
N ILE A 87 -1.86 16.51 2.85
CA ILE A 87 -0.66 16.27 3.68
C ILE A 87 -0.16 17.59 4.28
N ASP A 88 -0.12 18.68 3.50
CA ASP A 88 0.28 19.98 4.03
C ASP A 88 -0.70 20.50 5.09
N ALA A 89 -2.00 20.37 4.83
CA ALA A 89 -3.07 20.73 5.76
C ALA A 89 -3.14 19.85 7.02
N SER A 90 -2.45 18.70 7.06
CA SER A 90 -2.34 17.89 8.26
C SER A 90 -1.54 18.57 9.38
N GLY A 91 -0.68 19.53 9.04
CA GLY A 91 0.22 20.20 9.99
C GLY A 91 1.51 19.46 10.28
N VAL A 92 1.75 18.33 9.62
CA VAL A 92 2.98 17.57 9.81
C VAL A 92 4.21 18.35 9.34
N ASP A 93 5.27 18.32 10.17
CA ASP A 93 6.49 19.10 9.93
C ASP A 93 7.15 18.80 8.58
N ARG A 94 7.82 19.81 8.01
CA ARG A 94 8.42 19.74 6.67
C ARG A 94 9.44 18.61 6.51
N ASP A 95 10.15 18.24 7.56
CA ASP A 95 11.12 17.14 7.51
C ASP A 95 10.45 15.76 7.51
N ILE A 96 9.32 15.61 8.22
CA ILE A 96 8.49 14.42 8.13
C ILE A 96 7.82 14.33 6.76
N GLN A 97 7.34 15.45 6.19
CA GLN A 97 6.84 15.45 4.81
C GLN A 97 7.90 14.95 3.81
N LYS A 98 9.15 15.41 3.94
CA LYS A 98 10.25 14.91 3.11
C LYS A 98 10.47 13.42 3.30
N ALA A 99 10.39 12.93 4.55
CA ALA A 99 10.51 11.51 4.84
C ALA A 99 9.39 10.71 4.17
N VAL A 100 8.14 11.17 4.18
CA VAL A 100 7.00 10.52 3.50
C VAL A 100 7.22 10.42 1.99
N PHE A 101 7.70 11.50 1.35
CA PHE A 101 7.96 11.53 -0.09
C PHE A 101 9.34 10.98 -0.51
N PHE A 102 10.11 10.42 0.42
CA PHE A 102 11.47 9.99 0.15
C PHE A 102 11.51 8.67 -0.62
N ASP A 103 12.19 8.69 -1.78
CA ASP A 103 12.31 7.53 -2.68
C ASP A 103 13.14 6.36 -2.12
N GLY A 104 13.89 6.55 -1.03
CA GLY A 104 14.66 5.48 -0.40
C GLY A 104 13.88 4.67 0.64
N ASN A 105 12.63 5.00 0.91
CA ASN A 105 11.76 4.18 1.75
C ASN A 105 11.26 2.95 1.00
N VAL A 106 10.91 1.91 1.77
CA VAL A 106 10.02 0.87 1.25
C VAL A 106 8.60 1.36 1.44
N VAL A 107 7.82 1.38 0.35
CA VAL A 107 6.47 1.96 0.33
C VAL A 107 5.48 0.91 -0.15
N GLY A 108 4.33 0.82 0.52
CA GLY A 108 3.24 -0.05 0.13
C GLY A 108 2.49 0.44 -1.11
N VAL A 109 1.48 -0.33 -1.53
CA VAL A 109 0.48 0.16 -2.49
C VAL A 109 -0.59 0.96 -1.76
N VAL A 110 -1.31 1.83 -2.48
CA VAL A 110 -2.49 2.51 -1.92
C VAL A 110 -3.59 1.46 -1.71
N THR A 111 -4.10 1.34 -0.50
CA THR A 111 -5.19 0.41 -0.18
C THR A 111 -6.44 1.19 0.25
N GLU A 112 -7.61 0.63 -0.03
CA GLU A 112 -8.85 1.11 0.58
C GLU A 112 -9.12 0.29 1.84
N THR A 113 -9.33 0.95 2.96
CA THR A 113 -9.66 0.30 4.23
C THR A 113 -10.59 1.16 5.06
N ARG A 114 -11.66 0.55 5.59
CA ARG A 114 -12.64 1.22 6.47
C ARG A 114 -13.17 2.55 5.91
N GLY A 115 -13.33 2.65 4.58
CA GLY A 115 -13.79 3.84 3.87
C GLY A 115 -12.75 4.95 3.68
N ARG A 116 -11.45 4.65 3.89
CA ARG A 116 -10.31 5.56 3.74
C ARG A 116 -9.32 4.99 2.76
N LEU A 117 -8.44 5.84 2.24
CA LEU A 117 -7.22 5.40 1.58
C LEU A 117 -6.09 5.32 2.61
N LEU A 118 -5.39 4.19 2.63
CA LEU A 118 -4.18 3.97 3.42
C LEU A 118 -2.98 3.88 2.47
N LEU A 119 -1.93 4.61 2.80
CA LEU A 119 -0.61 4.42 2.24
C LEU A 119 0.39 4.42 3.38
N HIS A 120 1.38 3.53 3.35
CA HIS A 120 2.38 3.42 4.39
C HIS A 120 3.77 3.25 3.79
N GLY A 121 4.78 3.56 4.59
CA GLY A 121 6.16 3.28 4.25
C GLY A 121 7.06 3.24 5.48
N TYR A 122 8.27 2.75 5.28
CA TYR A 122 9.25 2.64 6.34
C TYR A 122 10.68 2.80 5.83
N ASP A 123 11.58 3.21 6.71
CA ASP A 123 13.00 3.28 6.42
C ASP A 123 13.61 1.87 6.47
N PRO A 124 14.16 1.36 5.34
CA PRO A 124 14.82 0.05 5.33
C PRO A 124 16.11 0.02 6.16
N VAL A 125 16.80 1.16 6.36
CA VAL A 125 18.07 1.22 7.11
C VAL A 125 17.83 0.94 8.58
N GLY A 126 16.80 1.58 9.16
CA GLY A 126 16.35 1.33 10.52
C GLY A 126 15.54 0.04 10.72
N ALA A 127 15.48 -0.85 9.72
CA ALA A 127 14.65 -2.07 9.76
C ALA A 127 13.18 -1.81 10.15
N GLY A 128 12.62 -0.67 9.74
CA GLY A 128 11.24 -0.27 10.03
C GLY A 128 11.00 0.36 11.40
N SER A 129 12.05 0.65 12.18
CA SER A 129 11.91 1.44 13.42
C SER A 129 11.34 2.84 13.14
N THR A 130 11.75 3.46 12.05
CA THR A 130 11.09 4.64 11.50
C THR A 130 10.05 4.21 10.46
N ASN A 131 8.79 4.51 10.72
CA ASN A 131 7.69 4.21 9.81
C ASN A 131 6.63 5.31 9.81
N TRP A 132 5.87 5.39 8.73
CA TRP A 132 4.84 6.40 8.52
C TRP A 132 3.62 5.82 7.82
N ALA A 133 2.48 6.48 8.01
CA ALA A 133 1.26 6.18 7.28
C ALA A 133 0.49 7.46 6.94
N ILE A 134 -0.27 7.41 5.86
CA ILE A 134 -1.24 8.42 5.46
C ILE A 134 -2.61 7.75 5.48
N LEU A 135 -3.55 8.33 6.23
CA LEU A 135 -4.97 7.99 6.18
C LEU A 135 -5.72 9.15 5.54
N MET A 136 -6.27 8.93 4.36
CA MET A 136 -6.90 9.98 3.55
C MET A 136 -8.38 9.72 3.35
N ILE A 137 -9.18 10.79 3.41
CA ILE A 137 -10.58 10.76 3.01
C ILE A 137 -10.62 10.57 1.47
N PRO A 138 -11.41 9.63 0.91
CA PRO A 138 -11.33 9.29 -0.52
C PRO A 138 -11.59 10.43 -1.51
N ASP A 139 -12.22 11.52 -1.06
CA ASP A 139 -12.46 12.73 -1.85
C ASP A 139 -11.28 13.71 -1.86
N GLY A 140 -10.19 13.40 -1.14
CA GLY A 140 -8.98 14.21 -1.04
C GLY A 140 -9.11 15.42 -0.10
N SER A 141 -10.22 15.58 0.60
CA SER A 141 -10.49 16.77 1.41
C SER A 141 -9.55 16.90 2.61
N LYS A 142 -9.17 15.78 3.25
CA LYS A 142 -8.30 15.75 4.42
C LYS A 142 -7.46 14.48 4.47
N ALA A 143 -6.29 14.59 5.10
CA ALA A 143 -5.44 13.47 5.43
C ALA A 143 -4.90 13.60 6.85
N ALA A 144 -4.86 12.47 7.54
CA ALA A 144 -4.07 12.29 8.74
C ALA A 144 -2.73 11.67 8.39
N VAL A 145 -1.66 12.21 8.95
CA VAL A 145 -0.29 11.69 8.76
C VAL A 145 0.20 11.12 10.08
N CYS A 146 0.66 9.89 10.05
CA CYS A 146 1.31 9.21 11.17
C CYS A 146 2.82 9.18 10.93
N TYR A 147 3.59 9.46 11.97
CA TYR A 147 5.05 9.30 11.94
C TYR A 147 5.56 8.70 13.26
N SER A 148 6.41 7.69 13.15
CA SER A 148 7.04 7.00 14.27
C SER A 148 8.54 6.86 14.01
N THR A 149 9.34 7.01 15.06
CA THR A 149 10.79 6.77 15.07
C THR A 149 11.18 5.61 15.99
N GLY A 150 10.20 4.79 16.35
CA GLY A 150 10.33 3.65 17.24
C GLY A 150 9.26 3.66 18.32
N ILE A 151 9.08 2.51 18.98
CA ILE A 151 8.07 2.34 20.01
C ILE A 151 8.75 1.94 21.32
N VAL A 152 8.46 2.71 22.37
CA VAL A 152 8.81 2.39 23.75
C VAL A 152 7.52 2.45 24.55
N LYS A 153 7.16 1.33 25.18
CA LYS A 153 5.86 1.17 25.82
C LYS A 153 5.59 2.32 26.82
N TYR A 154 4.54 3.10 26.54
CA TYR A 154 4.12 4.27 27.34
C TYR A 154 5.10 5.46 27.37
N GLU A 155 6.18 5.43 26.60
CA GLU A 155 7.18 6.50 26.56
C GLU A 155 7.31 7.11 25.16
N GLN A 156 7.27 6.27 24.12
CA GLN A 156 7.44 6.68 22.74
C GLN A 156 6.44 5.93 21.84
N GLY A 157 5.74 6.68 21.01
CA GLY A 157 4.72 6.17 20.10
C GLY A 157 4.81 6.83 18.73
N ALA A 158 3.81 6.57 17.91
CA ALA A 158 3.60 7.30 16.67
C ALA A 158 2.78 8.57 16.93
N ASP A 159 3.29 9.69 16.42
CA ASP A 159 2.57 10.96 16.44
C ASP A 159 1.65 11.05 15.23
N TRP A 160 0.41 11.45 15.48
CA TRP A 160 -0.62 11.65 14.47
C TRP A 160 -0.89 13.14 14.28
N TYR A 161 -0.83 13.58 13.04
CA TYR A 161 -1.02 14.96 12.62
C TYR A 161 -2.29 15.05 11.78
N PHE A 162 -3.16 16.01 12.09
CA PHE A 162 -4.42 16.22 11.40
C PHE A 162 -4.91 17.65 11.63
N GLU A 163 -5.42 18.28 10.56
CA GLU A 163 -6.00 19.64 10.60
C GLU A 163 -5.09 20.73 11.19
N GLY A 164 -3.79 20.64 10.92
CA GLY A 164 -2.83 21.72 11.15
C GLY A 164 -1.93 21.54 12.36
N ASP A 165 -2.21 20.55 13.21
CA ASP A 165 -1.44 20.28 14.44
C ASP A 165 -1.29 18.77 14.70
N GLN A 166 -0.45 18.42 15.67
CA GLN A 166 -0.42 17.07 16.25
C GLN A 166 -1.73 16.82 17.02
N ALA A 167 -2.50 15.83 16.58
CA ALA A 167 -3.78 15.46 17.17
C ALA A 167 -3.59 14.62 18.44
N PHE A 168 -2.72 13.59 18.39
CA PHE A 168 -2.42 12.70 19.51
C PHE A 168 -1.16 11.86 19.24
N THR A 169 -0.68 11.18 20.29
CA THR A 169 0.34 10.12 20.18
C THR A 169 -0.29 8.77 20.51
N LEU A 170 -0.07 7.77 19.67
CA LEU A 170 -0.47 6.39 19.91
C LEU A 170 0.77 5.55 20.22
N TYR A 171 0.79 4.82 21.33
CA TYR A 171 1.92 3.94 21.72
C TYR A 171 1.97 2.62 20.93
N ALA A 172 1.85 2.71 19.60
CA ALA A 172 1.90 1.66 18.61
C ALA A 172 2.53 2.22 17.31
N PRO A 173 3.11 1.39 16.44
CA PRO A 173 3.65 1.86 15.16
C PRO A 173 2.55 2.42 14.26
N CYS A 174 2.93 3.20 13.25
CA CYS A 174 1.98 3.59 12.20
C CYS A 174 1.42 2.37 11.45
N PRO A 175 0.14 2.37 11.07
CA PRO A 175 -0.51 1.22 10.47
C PRO A 175 0.04 0.94 9.06
N ALA A 176 0.28 -0.34 8.76
CA ALA A 176 0.60 -0.81 7.42
C ALA A 176 -0.60 -1.53 6.75
N GLU A 177 -1.49 -2.10 7.57
CA GLU A 177 -2.68 -2.81 7.12
C GLU A 177 -3.90 -2.51 8.00
N GLU A 178 -5.07 -2.99 7.58
CA GLU A 178 -6.34 -2.73 8.28
C GLU A 178 -6.33 -3.20 9.75
N GLY A 179 -5.67 -4.31 10.05
CA GLY A 179 -5.59 -4.88 11.40
C GLY A 179 -4.86 -3.96 12.41
N ASP A 180 -3.98 -3.08 11.93
CA ASP A 180 -3.26 -2.12 12.78
C ASP A 180 -4.14 -0.94 13.20
N MET A 181 -5.32 -0.78 12.58
CA MET A 181 -6.17 0.40 12.71
C MET A 181 -7.30 0.22 13.71
N GLU A 182 -7.34 -0.89 14.45
CA GLU A 182 -8.42 -1.19 15.40
C GLU A 182 -8.63 -0.05 16.41
N THR A 183 -7.55 0.50 16.95
CA THR A 183 -7.60 1.59 17.92
C THR A 183 -7.95 2.95 17.31
N LEU A 184 -7.94 3.08 15.98
CA LEU A 184 -8.25 4.32 15.27
C LEU A 184 -9.73 4.43 14.90
N SER A 185 -10.54 3.39 15.12
CA SER A 185 -11.95 3.37 14.74
C SER A 185 -12.14 3.78 13.26
N ASN A 186 -12.98 4.78 12.98
CA ASN A 186 -13.19 5.37 11.67
C ASN A 186 -12.51 6.74 11.47
N TRP A 187 -11.66 7.19 12.38
CA TRP A 187 -10.89 8.42 12.22
C TRP A 187 -9.93 8.31 11.00
N PRO A 188 -9.67 9.39 10.24
CA PRO A 188 -10.12 10.78 10.43
C PRO A 188 -11.50 11.14 9.85
N ILE A 189 -12.30 10.16 9.39
CA ILE A 189 -13.69 10.43 8.96
C ILE A 189 -14.57 10.72 10.18
N GLY A 190 -14.38 9.94 11.25
CA GLY A 190 -15.03 10.13 12.53
C GLY A 190 -14.20 10.92 13.54
N PRO A 191 -14.67 11.00 14.81
CA PRO A 191 -13.99 11.73 15.86
C PRO A 191 -12.63 11.11 16.20
N ILE A 192 -11.76 11.91 16.83
CA ILE A 192 -10.49 11.44 17.39
C ILE A 192 -10.76 10.26 18.34
N PRO A 193 -9.96 9.18 18.29
CA PRO A 193 -10.08 8.06 19.21
C PRO A 193 -9.93 8.51 20.67
N GLY A 194 -10.75 7.94 21.57
CA GLY A 194 -10.77 8.25 23.02
C GLY A 194 -10.39 7.07 23.89
#